data_AF-A0A523QR53-F1
#
_entry.id   AF-A0A523QR53-F1
#
_cell.length_a   1.000
_cell.length_b   1.000
_cell.length_c   1.000
_cell.angle_alpha   90.00
_cell.angle_beta   90.00
_cell.angle_gamma   90.00
#
_symmetry.space_group_name_H-M   'P 1'
#
loop_
_entity.id
_entity.type
_entity.pdbx_description
1 polymer ?
#
loop_
_entity_poly.entity_id
_entity_poly.type
_entity_poly.pdbx_seq_one_letter_code
_entity_poly.pdbx_strand_id
1 'polypeptide(L)'
;MNNSNWIIQDPAPGTRILMFRGDTLSFNLSLSHPRKGNAWLRTNIGQAKTARKEIVRKVNNGEPPLGRDWFDIPMNRVDERNFMITLPFCEVGHFEAKCFFLSDNDTSPVWPDGPNVVINVEPAGTCCSNIIYNAFVRQFGPNKRGNLLNPADEDLIRTLDKNGYAVIPPSGTFRDLIEELDFIIGELGCRIIQLLPIHPTPTTYARMGRFG
;
A
#
# COMPACT_ATOMS: atom_id res chain seq x y z
N MET A 1 -5.86 -16.49 35.53
CA MET A 1 -7.16 -15.87 35.20
C MET A 1 -6.89 -14.84 34.12
N ASN A 2 -7.54 -14.92 32.96
CA ASN A 2 -7.33 -13.96 31.87
C ASN A 2 -7.78 -12.56 32.33
N ASN A 3 -6.82 -11.76 32.78
CA ASN A 3 -7.03 -10.39 33.25
C ASN A 3 -7.45 -9.43 32.11
N SER A 4 -7.64 -9.91 30.88
CA SER A 4 -7.95 -9.07 29.72
C SER A 4 -9.45 -8.86 29.49
N ASN A 5 -10.32 -9.73 30.02
CA ASN A 5 -11.77 -9.73 29.71
C ASN A 5 -12.54 -8.51 30.22
N TRP A 6 -11.91 -7.63 31.00
CA TRP A 6 -12.55 -6.44 31.56
C TRP A 6 -12.11 -5.14 30.87
N ILE A 7 -11.26 -5.22 29.86
CA ILE A 7 -10.86 -4.05 29.05
C ILE A 7 -11.16 -4.28 27.58
N ILE A 8 -11.72 -3.26 26.94
CA ILE A 8 -12.19 -3.30 25.56
C ILE A 8 -11.53 -2.13 24.84
N GLN A 9 -10.92 -2.41 23.70
CA GLN A 9 -10.36 -1.39 22.81
C GLN A 9 -11.22 -1.24 21.56
N ASP A 10 -11.36 -0.01 21.10
CA ASP A 10 -11.90 0.33 19.78
C ASP A 10 -10.91 1.27 19.05
N PRO A 11 -10.51 1.02 17.78
CA PRO A 11 -10.81 -0.14 16.97
C PRO A 11 -10.39 -1.46 17.63
N ALA A 12 -11.18 -2.50 17.39
CA ALA A 12 -10.98 -3.80 18.02
C ALA A 12 -9.58 -4.39 17.71
N PRO A 13 -8.93 -5.07 18.68
CA PRO A 13 -7.70 -5.81 18.42
C PRO A 13 -7.81 -6.71 17.20
N GLY A 14 -6.83 -6.62 16.29
CA GLY A 14 -6.82 -7.35 15.01
C GLY A 14 -7.56 -6.71 13.85
N THR A 15 -8.23 -5.57 14.04
CA THR A 15 -8.76 -4.78 12.93
C THR A 15 -7.62 -4.34 11.98
N ARG A 16 -7.90 -4.38 10.67
CA ARG A 16 -7.01 -3.86 9.63
C ARG A 16 -7.68 -2.69 8.93
N ILE A 17 -7.00 -1.55 8.89
CA ILE A 17 -7.56 -0.28 8.40
C ILE A 17 -6.64 0.28 7.31
N LEU A 18 -7.25 0.77 6.23
CA LEU A 18 -6.59 1.59 5.22
C LEU A 18 -6.97 3.05 5.47
N MET A 19 -5.96 3.90 5.61
CA MET A 19 -6.08 5.34 5.82
C MET A 19 -5.21 6.07 4.79
N PHE A 20 -5.39 7.39 4.68
CA PHE A 20 -4.55 8.24 3.85
C PHE A 20 -3.80 9.26 4.71
N ARG A 21 -2.63 9.69 4.22
CA ARG A 21 -1.86 10.73 4.88
C ARG A 21 -2.71 12.00 5.01
N GLY A 22 -2.87 12.50 6.23
CA GLY A 22 -3.75 13.62 6.58
C GLY A 22 -4.99 13.20 7.35
N ASP A 23 -5.36 11.91 7.32
CA ASP A 23 -6.47 11.40 8.12
C ASP A 23 -6.11 11.33 9.61
N THR A 24 -7.13 11.12 10.43
CA THR A 24 -7.00 10.89 11.87
C THR A 24 -7.72 9.62 12.29
N LEU A 25 -7.21 8.92 13.30
CA LEU A 25 -7.90 7.79 13.93
C LEU A 25 -7.94 7.98 15.44
N SER A 26 -9.13 7.76 16.00
CA SER A 26 -9.33 7.72 17.44
C SER A 26 -9.23 6.29 17.95
N PHE A 27 -8.51 6.11 19.05
CA PHE A 27 -8.46 4.89 19.83
C PHE A 27 -9.14 5.13 21.17
N ASN A 28 -10.05 4.24 21.53
CA ASN A 28 -10.75 4.22 22.79
C ASN A 28 -10.36 2.98 23.58
N LEU A 29 -10.20 3.14 24.89
CA LEU A 29 -10.05 2.04 25.83
C LEU A 29 -11.13 2.18 26.90
N SER A 30 -11.98 1.17 27.02
CA SER A 30 -13.09 1.11 27.96
C SER A 30 -12.85 0.01 28.99
N LEU A 31 -13.03 0.37 30.27
CA LEU A 31 -12.98 -0.56 31.39
C LEU A 31 -14.40 -0.99 31.77
N SER A 32 -14.62 -2.28 32.05
CA SER A 32 -15.95 -2.76 32.47
C SER A 32 -16.38 -2.19 33.82
N HIS A 33 -15.42 -1.82 34.67
CA HIS A 33 -15.64 -1.20 35.98
C HIS A 33 -14.62 -0.08 36.23
N PRO A 34 -14.95 0.96 37.03
CA PRO A 34 -14.04 2.06 37.35
C PRO A 34 -12.77 1.56 38.03
N ARG A 35 -11.61 2.07 37.58
CA ARG A 35 -10.33 1.75 38.22
C ARG A 35 -9.36 2.93 38.14
N LYS A 36 -8.62 3.14 39.23
CA LYS A 36 -7.53 4.12 39.29
C LYS A 36 -6.31 3.62 38.50
N GLY A 37 -5.71 4.50 37.71
CA GLY A 37 -4.67 4.17 36.74
C GLY A 37 -4.66 5.10 35.55
N ASN A 38 -3.85 4.78 34.54
CA ASN A 38 -3.79 5.51 33.28
C ASN A 38 -3.82 4.55 32.10
N ALA A 39 -4.33 5.01 30.97
CA ALA A 39 -4.34 4.27 29.71
C ALA A 39 -3.30 4.86 28.75
N TRP A 40 -2.75 3.99 27.92
CA TRP A 40 -1.69 4.32 26.98
C TRP A 40 -1.95 3.59 25.67
N LEU A 41 -1.50 4.19 24.58
CA LEU A 41 -1.45 3.56 23.26
C LEU A 41 0.01 3.24 22.94
N ARG A 42 0.35 1.94 22.86
CA ARG A 42 1.63 1.47 22.33
C ARG A 42 1.53 1.41 20.81
N THR A 43 2.40 2.13 20.11
CA THR A 43 2.33 2.24 18.65
C THR A 43 3.68 2.61 18.04
N ASN A 44 3.79 2.49 16.72
CA ASN A 44 4.87 3.03 15.91
C ASN A 44 4.42 4.11 14.90
N ILE A 45 3.18 4.64 15.05
CA ILE A 45 2.67 5.75 14.23
C ILE A 45 3.63 6.94 14.29
N GLY A 46 4.07 7.43 13.13
CA GLY A 46 5.02 8.55 13.04
C GLY A 46 6.50 8.13 13.08
N GLN A 47 6.80 6.82 13.07
CA GLN A 47 8.17 6.28 13.05
C GLN A 47 8.49 5.45 11.80
N ALA A 48 7.82 5.66 10.67
CA ALA A 48 8.02 4.90 9.43
C ALA A 48 9.47 5.00 8.91
N LYS A 49 10.13 6.14 9.10
CA LYS A 49 11.57 6.30 8.78
C LYS A 49 12.44 5.36 9.60
N THR A 50 12.15 5.20 10.90
CA THR A 50 12.89 4.32 11.81
C THR A 50 12.66 2.86 11.44
N ALA A 51 11.40 2.45 11.27
CA ALA A 51 11.03 1.11 10.82
C ALA A 51 11.69 0.75 9.48
N ARG A 52 11.65 1.66 8.48
CA ARG A 52 12.27 1.45 7.17
C ARG A 52 13.78 1.27 7.26
N LYS A 53 14.47 2.05 8.11
CA LYS A 53 15.91 1.89 8.33
C LYS A 53 16.24 0.51 8.90
N GLU A 54 15.44 0.01 9.84
CA GLU A 54 15.65 -1.33 10.41
C GLU A 54 15.38 -2.43 9.38
N ILE A 55 14.35 -2.29 8.55
CA ILE A 55 14.09 -3.22 7.43
C ILE A 55 15.27 -3.27 6.47
N VAL A 56 15.80 -2.12 6.04
CA VAL A 56 16.94 -2.05 5.13
C VAL A 56 18.19 -2.71 5.75
N ARG A 57 18.48 -2.44 7.03
CA ARG A 57 19.61 -3.08 7.73
C ARG A 57 19.43 -4.59 7.85
N LYS A 58 18.22 -5.05 8.18
CA LYS A 58 17.91 -6.49 8.23
C LYS A 58 18.14 -7.16 6.88
N VAL A 59 17.61 -6.58 5.81
CA VAL A 59 17.68 -7.16 4.45
C VAL A 59 19.11 -7.12 3.90
N ASN A 60 19.81 -6.00 4.07
CA ASN A 60 21.14 -5.82 3.45
C ASN A 60 22.28 -6.36 4.31
N ASN A 61 22.17 -6.30 5.65
CA ASN A 61 23.26 -6.61 6.58
C ASN A 61 22.96 -7.81 7.49
N GLY A 62 21.75 -8.38 7.45
CA GLY A 62 21.34 -9.46 8.36
C GLY A 62 21.15 -9.03 9.82
N GLU A 63 21.11 -7.72 10.09
CA GLU A 63 20.95 -7.19 11.45
C GLU A 63 19.52 -7.46 11.97
N PRO A 64 19.35 -8.03 13.18
CA PRO A 64 18.02 -8.24 13.75
C PRO A 64 17.35 -6.89 14.06
N PRO A 65 16.06 -6.71 13.71
CA PRO A 65 15.32 -5.50 14.05
C PRO A 65 15.14 -5.40 15.56
N LEU A 66 15.22 -4.18 16.09
CA LEU A 66 15.18 -3.92 17.53
C LEU A 66 13.87 -3.25 17.96
N GLY A 67 13.00 -2.91 17.01
CA GLY A 67 11.68 -2.33 17.30
C GLY A 67 11.79 -0.92 17.86
N ARG A 68 12.81 -0.16 17.45
CA ARG A 68 13.06 1.22 17.93
C ARG A 68 12.00 2.23 17.51
N ASP A 69 11.14 1.83 16.59
CA ASP A 69 9.99 2.60 16.14
C ASP A 69 8.81 2.54 17.13
N TRP A 70 8.80 1.63 18.09
CA TRP A 70 7.73 1.50 19.08
C TRP A 70 7.90 2.42 20.29
N PHE A 71 6.81 3.06 20.68
CA PHE A 71 6.73 3.93 21.86
C PHE A 71 5.30 3.96 22.41
N ASP A 72 5.15 4.54 23.61
CA ASP A 72 3.87 4.64 24.30
C ASP A 72 3.41 6.09 24.36
N ILE A 73 2.13 6.34 24.06
CA ILE A 73 1.52 7.66 24.12
C ILE A 73 0.41 7.64 25.18
N PRO A 74 0.42 8.55 26.17
CA PRO A 74 -0.63 8.60 27.18
C PRO A 74 -1.98 8.99 26.55
N MET A 75 -3.04 8.30 26.95
CA MET A 75 -4.41 8.60 26.52
C MET A 75 -5.07 9.59 27.48
N ASN A 76 -5.99 10.39 26.96
CA ASN A 76 -6.80 11.29 27.79
C ASN A 76 -7.90 10.50 28.49
N ARG A 77 -8.07 10.71 29.80
CA ARG A 77 -9.20 10.17 30.54
C ARG A 77 -10.46 10.97 30.21
N VAL A 78 -11.48 10.29 29.69
CA VAL A 78 -12.80 10.88 29.37
C VAL A 78 -13.72 10.82 30.58
N ASP A 79 -13.73 9.67 31.27
CA ASP A 79 -14.47 9.46 32.51
C ASP A 79 -13.78 8.40 33.41
N GLU A 80 -14.48 7.86 34.41
CA GLU A 80 -13.91 6.87 35.33
C GLU A 80 -13.54 5.53 34.67
N ARG A 81 -14.08 5.25 33.47
CA ARG A 81 -13.95 3.98 32.75
C ARG A 81 -13.40 4.13 31.33
N ASN A 82 -13.49 5.30 30.71
CA ASN A 82 -13.16 5.51 29.31
C ASN A 82 -11.95 6.42 29.12
N PHE A 83 -11.09 6.03 28.19
CA PHE A 83 -9.91 6.76 27.77
C PHE A 83 -9.89 6.87 26.26
N MET A 84 -9.41 7.99 25.75
CA MET A 84 -9.39 8.27 24.32
C MET A 84 -8.10 8.98 23.91
N ILE A 85 -7.60 8.64 22.73
CA ILE A 85 -6.57 9.42 22.02
C ILE A 85 -6.91 9.47 20.54
N THR A 86 -6.71 10.63 19.92
CA THR A 86 -6.84 10.80 18.47
C THR A 86 -5.47 11.14 17.90
N LEU A 87 -5.01 10.35 16.93
CA LEU A 87 -3.71 10.56 16.30
C LEU A 87 -3.88 10.94 14.82
N PRO A 88 -3.11 11.92 14.32
CA PRO A 88 -3.01 12.20 12.90
C PRO A 88 -2.02 11.27 12.20
N PHE A 89 -2.29 10.93 10.94
CA PHE A 89 -1.37 10.19 10.09
C PHE A 89 -0.57 11.13 9.18
N CYS A 90 0.62 11.51 9.63
CA CYS A 90 1.46 12.49 8.95
C CYS A 90 2.40 11.89 7.87
N GLU A 91 2.51 10.57 7.80
CA GLU A 91 3.42 9.88 6.88
C GLU A 91 2.82 8.58 6.32
N VAL A 92 3.28 8.20 5.13
CA VAL A 92 2.91 6.95 4.45
C VAL A 92 3.70 5.80 5.07
N GLY A 93 3.01 4.72 5.41
CA GLY A 93 3.65 3.60 6.09
C GLY A 93 2.70 2.49 6.53
N HIS A 94 3.30 1.51 7.19
CA HIS A 94 2.61 0.42 7.87
C HIS A 94 2.80 0.61 9.37
N PHE A 95 1.69 0.75 10.08
CA PHE A 95 1.70 1.02 11.51
C PHE A 95 0.88 0.00 12.26
N GLU A 96 1.21 -0.15 13.54
CA GLU A 96 0.49 -0.97 14.46
C GLU A 96 0.20 -0.20 15.75
N ALA A 97 -0.92 -0.53 16.39
CA ALA A 97 -1.33 0.14 17.61
C ALA A 97 -2.06 -0.82 18.55
N LYS A 98 -1.79 -0.69 19.86
CA LYS A 98 -2.50 -1.42 20.90
C LYS A 98 -2.58 -0.63 22.19
N CYS A 99 -3.79 -0.46 22.70
CA CYS A 99 -4.05 0.18 23.97
C CYS A 99 -3.70 -0.76 25.12
N PHE A 100 -3.31 -0.19 26.26
CA PHE A 100 -3.22 -0.91 27.52
C PHE A 100 -3.56 0.00 28.69
N PHE A 101 -3.93 -0.62 29.81
CA PHE A 101 -4.20 0.08 31.07
C PHE A 101 -3.15 -0.31 32.11
N LEU A 102 -2.65 0.67 32.86
CA LEU A 102 -1.77 0.47 34.00
C LEU A 102 -2.44 1.02 35.26
N SER A 103 -2.70 0.16 36.24
CA SER A 103 -3.28 0.58 37.52
C SER A 103 -2.21 1.23 38.40
N ASP A 104 -2.57 2.22 39.21
CA ASP A 104 -1.61 2.95 40.07
C ASP A 104 -0.83 2.05 41.03
N ASN A 105 -1.41 0.90 41.42
CA ASN A 105 -0.82 -0.03 42.38
C ASN A 105 -0.15 -1.24 41.72
N ASP A 106 -0.07 -1.28 40.39
CA ASP A 106 0.47 -2.42 39.64
C ASP A 106 1.57 -1.94 38.69
N THR A 107 2.58 -2.78 38.47
CA THR A 107 3.63 -2.55 37.49
C THR A 107 3.34 -3.25 36.16
N SER A 108 2.37 -4.16 36.15
CA SER A 108 2.05 -4.98 34.97
C SER A 108 0.93 -4.34 34.14
N PRO A 109 1.18 -3.99 32.87
CA PRO A 109 0.13 -3.48 31.99
C PRO A 109 -0.89 -4.57 31.66
N VAL A 110 -2.16 -4.19 31.64
CA VAL A 110 -3.27 -5.05 31.21
C VAL A 110 -3.60 -4.71 29.76
N TRP A 111 -3.60 -5.72 28.89
CA TRP A 111 -3.82 -5.60 27.45
C TRP A 111 -5.16 -6.22 27.06
N PRO A 112 -5.91 -5.60 26.14
CA PRO A 112 -7.06 -6.26 25.52
C PRO A 112 -6.61 -7.54 24.80
N ASP A 113 -7.44 -8.56 24.84
CA ASP A 113 -7.16 -9.83 24.14
C ASP A 113 -7.18 -9.62 22.61
N GLY A 114 -6.27 -10.31 21.92
CA GLY A 114 -6.13 -10.25 20.45
C GLY A 114 -4.84 -9.58 19.97
N PRO A 115 -4.59 -9.55 18.65
CA PRO A 115 -3.41 -8.94 18.06
C PRO A 115 -3.52 -7.40 17.98
N ASN A 116 -2.48 -6.73 17.50
CA ASN A 116 -2.49 -5.28 17.31
C ASN A 116 -3.50 -4.88 16.22
N VAL A 117 -3.99 -3.65 16.30
CA VAL A 117 -4.65 -3.01 15.16
C VAL A 117 -3.56 -2.69 14.13
N VAL A 118 -3.83 -3.00 12.86
CA VAL A 118 -2.93 -2.73 11.75
C VAL A 118 -3.49 -1.58 10.93
N ILE A 119 -2.66 -0.58 10.67
CA ILE A 119 -3.02 0.61 9.89
C ILE A 119 -2.04 0.76 8.72
N ASN A 120 -2.55 0.66 7.50
CA ASN A 120 -1.81 1.06 6.30
C ASN A 120 -2.18 2.50 5.96
N VAL A 121 -1.19 3.36 5.79
CA VAL A 121 -1.39 4.75 5.39
C VAL A 121 -0.83 4.95 4.00
N GLU A 122 -1.71 5.28 3.05
CA GLU A 122 -1.36 5.57 1.65
C GLU A 122 -1.14 7.08 1.41
N PRO A 123 -0.47 7.47 0.31
CA PRO A 123 -0.29 8.88 -0.04
C PRO A 123 -1.62 9.64 -0.18
N ALA A 124 -1.69 10.87 0.33
CA ALA A 124 -2.89 11.71 0.22
C ALA A 124 -3.41 11.86 -1.23
N GLY A 125 -2.50 11.89 -2.21
CA GLY A 125 -2.85 12.03 -3.62
C GLY A 125 -3.59 10.85 -4.23
N THR A 126 -3.64 9.69 -3.56
CA THR A 126 -4.32 8.48 -4.04
C THR A 126 -5.69 8.26 -3.41
N CYS A 127 -6.16 9.13 -2.50
CA CYS A 127 -7.40 8.91 -1.75
C CYS A 127 -8.68 9.00 -2.60
N CYS A 128 -8.70 9.85 -3.62
CA CYS A 128 -9.87 10.05 -4.47
C CYS A 128 -9.49 10.69 -5.82
N SER A 129 -10.48 10.80 -6.71
CA SER A 129 -10.35 11.47 -8.01
C SER A 129 -9.25 10.87 -8.90
N ASN A 130 -9.08 9.54 -8.83
CA ASN A 130 -8.10 8.83 -9.66
C ASN A 130 -8.77 8.28 -10.92
N ILE A 131 -8.24 8.67 -12.07
CA ILE A 131 -8.50 7.99 -13.34
C ILE A 131 -7.26 7.14 -13.66
N ILE A 132 -7.48 5.85 -13.91
CA ILE A 132 -6.43 4.89 -14.26
C ILE A 132 -6.40 4.74 -15.78
N TYR A 133 -5.27 5.08 -16.40
CA TYR A 133 -5.02 4.83 -17.81
C TYR A 133 -4.29 3.50 -17.97
N ASN A 134 -4.91 2.55 -18.67
CA ASN A 134 -4.30 1.26 -18.98
C ASN A 134 -3.48 1.37 -20.27
N ALA A 135 -2.16 1.36 -20.14
CA ALA A 135 -1.25 1.49 -21.27
C ALA A 135 -0.69 0.13 -21.67
N PHE A 136 -1.09 -0.35 -22.85
CA PHE A 136 -0.36 -1.43 -23.52
C PHE A 136 0.76 -0.83 -24.35
N VAL A 137 1.95 -0.75 -23.78
CA VAL A 137 3.13 -0.04 -24.33
C VAL A 137 3.38 -0.37 -25.80
N ARG A 138 3.16 -1.63 -26.21
CA ARG A 138 3.36 -2.09 -27.60
C ARG A 138 2.44 -1.43 -28.63
N GLN A 139 1.34 -0.83 -28.22
CA GLN A 139 0.44 -0.07 -29.10
C GLN A 139 0.85 1.39 -29.27
N PHE A 140 1.83 1.89 -28.50
CA PHE A 140 2.23 3.31 -28.56
C PHE A 140 3.19 3.63 -29.73
N GLY A 141 3.68 2.64 -30.45
CA GLY A 141 4.66 2.81 -31.53
C GLY A 141 4.06 3.01 -32.92
N PRO A 142 4.72 2.53 -33.99
CA PRO A 142 4.32 2.77 -35.39
C PRO A 142 2.86 2.39 -35.71
N ASN A 143 2.31 1.43 -34.97
CA ASN A 143 0.96 0.90 -35.18
C ASN A 143 -0.13 1.68 -34.42
N LYS A 144 0.22 2.70 -33.62
CA LYS A 144 -0.74 3.47 -32.80
C LYS A 144 -1.89 4.07 -33.62
N ARG A 145 -1.59 4.50 -34.85
CA ARG A 145 -2.55 5.12 -35.77
C ARG A 145 -3.29 4.10 -36.66
N GLY A 146 -3.11 2.80 -36.43
CA GLY A 146 -3.69 1.75 -37.26
C GLY A 146 -3.11 1.71 -38.69
N ASN A 147 -1.92 2.28 -38.90
CA ASN A 147 -1.24 2.17 -40.17
C ASN A 147 -0.94 0.70 -40.45
N LEU A 148 -1.42 0.21 -41.59
CA LEU A 148 -1.14 -1.15 -42.06
C LEU A 148 0.36 -1.27 -42.35
N LEU A 149 0.91 -2.47 -42.08
CA LEU A 149 2.24 -2.83 -42.54
C LEU A 149 2.30 -2.67 -44.07
N ASN A 150 3.48 -2.38 -44.60
CA ASN A 150 3.67 -2.37 -46.04
C ASN A 150 3.25 -3.76 -46.58
N PRO A 151 2.45 -3.85 -47.66
CA PRO A 151 2.06 -5.14 -48.24
C PRO A 151 3.24 -6.09 -48.51
N ALA A 152 4.42 -5.53 -48.85
CA ALA A 152 5.64 -6.31 -49.03
C ALA A 152 6.13 -6.99 -47.73
N ASP A 153 5.94 -6.34 -46.57
CA ASP A 153 6.29 -6.91 -45.27
C ASP A 153 5.30 -7.99 -44.86
N GLU A 154 4.01 -7.85 -45.21
CA GLU A 154 3.00 -8.87 -44.91
C GLU A 154 3.29 -10.22 -45.59
N ASP A 155 3.71 -10.20 -46.86
CA ASP A 155 4.05 -11.42 -47.60
C ASP A 155 5.31 -12.11 -47.05
N LEU A 156 6.31 -11.31 -46.64
CA LEU A 156 7.51 -11.84 -45.98
C LEU A 156 7.17 -12.48 -44.63
N ILE A 157 6.36 -11.81 -43.81
CA ILE A 157 5.92 -12.32 -42.52
C ILE A 157 5.15 -13.64 -42.70
N ARG A 158 4.22 -13.71 -43.67
CA ARG A 158 3.47 -14.95 -43.96
C ARG A 158 4.40 -16.11 -44.37
N THR A 159 5.45 -15.81 -45.12
CA THR A 159 6.43 -16.81 -45.56
C THR A 159 7.22 -17.36 -44.37
N LEU A 160 7.66 -16.48 -43.46
CA LEU A 160 8.37 -16.87 -42.25
C LEU A 160 7.49 -17.70 -41.30
N ASP A 161 6.22 -17.30 -41.12
CA ASP A 161 5.25 -18.05 -40.33
C ASP A 161 5.01 -19.47 -40.90
N LYS A 162 4.88 -19.60 -42.23
CA LYS A 162 4.76 -20.92 -42.90
C LYS A 162 5.98 -21.82 -42.65
N ASN A 163 7.15 -21.22 -42.47
CA ASN A 163 8.39 -21.93 -42.17
C ASN A 163 8.58 -22.20 -40.67
N GLY A 164 7.60 -21.90 -39.82
CA GLY A 164 7.62 -22.18 -38.38
C GLY A 164 8.36 -21.14 -37.54
N TYR A 165 8.74 -19.99 -38.11
CA TYR A 165 9.30 -18.87 -37.35
C TYR A 165 8.18 -18.04 -36.71
N ALA A 166 8.42 -17.55 -35.49
CA ALA A 166 7.54 -16.57 -34.85
C ALA A 166 8.05 -15.16 -35.15
N VAL A 167 7.35 -14.41 -36.00
CA VAL A 167 7.73 -13.04 -36.32
C VAL A 167 7.07 -12.05 -35.37
N ILE A 168 7.87 -11.25 -34.69
CA ILE A 168 7.40 -10.14 -33.84
C ILE A 168 7.66 -8.84 -34.60
N PRO A 169 6.62 -8.13 -35.07
CA PRO A 169 6.79 -6.87 -35.77
C PRO A 169 7.30 -5.77 -34.82
N PRO A 170 7.89 -4.68 -35.36
CA PRO A 170 8.16 -3.49 -34.57
C PRO A 170 6.92 -3.04 -33.80
N SER A 171 7.09 -2.77 -32.51
CA SER A 171 6.02 -2.37 -31.61
C SER A 171 6.44 -1.17 -30.78
N GLY A 172 5.48 -0.56 -30.10
CA GLY A 172 5.73 0.56 -29.20
C GLY A 172 6.67 0.21 -28.06
N THR A 173 7.39 1.24 -27.66
CA THR A 173 8.39 1.23 -26.59
C THR A 173 7.96 2.17 -25.48
N PHE A 174 8.67 2.12 -24.35
CA PHE A 174 8.45 3.11 -23.29
C PHE A 174 8.75 4.55 -23.74
N ARG A 175 9.65 4.75 -24.71
CA ARG A 175 9.92 6.09 -25.23
C ARG A 175 8.71 6.63 -25.97
N ASP A 176 8.07 5.80 -26.78
CA ASP A 176 6.83 6.17 -27.48
C ASP A 176 5.69 6.48 -26.49
N LEU A 177 5.59 5.74 -25.37
CA LEU A 177 4.62 6.06 -24.31
C LEU A 177 4.95 7.38 -23.58
N ILE A 178 6.24 7.67 -23.34
CA ILE A 178 6.68 8.90 -22.66
C ILE A 178 6.21 10.14 -23.42
N GLU A 179 6.27 10.12 -24.76
CA GLU A 179 5.80 11.22 -25.63
C GLU A 179 4.30 11.51 -25.49
N GLU A 180 3.52 10.59 -24.94
CA GLU A 180 2.07 10.70 -24.78
C GLU A 180 1.64 11.06 -23.35
N LEU A 181 2.59 11.18 -22.41
CA LEU A 181 2.26 11.44 -21.01
C LEU A 181 1.63 12.81 -20.80
N ASP A 182 2.03 13.82 -21.57
CA ASP A 182 1.44 15.16 -21.48
C ASP A 182 -0.05 15.13 -21.82
N PHE A 183 -0.43 14.35 -22.84
CA PHE A 183 -1.84 14.14 -23.20
C PHE A 183 -2.57 13.31 -22.12
N ILE A 184 -2.01 12.17 -21.72
CA ILE A 184 -2.64 11.24 -20.76
C ILE A 184 -2.84 11.89 -19.39
N ILE A 185 -1.84 12.60 -18.88
CA ILE A 185 -1.86 13.19 -17.54
C ILE A 185 -2.42 14.61 -17.59
N GLY A 186 -1.97 15.43 -18.54
CA GLY A 186 -2.33 16.85 -18.64
C GLY A 186 -3.71 17.09 -19.23
N GLU A 187 -4.06 16.42 -20.32
CA GLU A 187 -5.34 16.65 -21.02
C GLU A 187 -6.45 15.71 -20.55
N LEU A 188 -6.21 14.39 -20.48
CA LEU A 188 -7.20 13.43 -20.00
C LEU A 188 -7.36 13.46 -18.47
N GLY A 189 -6.39 14.03 -17.75
CA GLY A 189 -6.41 14.09 -16.28
C GLY A 189 -6.18 12.74 -15.60
N CYS A 190 -5.60 11.76 -16.28
CA CYS A 190 -5.27 10.46 -15.67
C CYS A 190 -4.17 10.63 -14.62
N ARG A 191 -4.35 10.01 -13.45
CA ARG A 191 -3.41 10.13 -12.31
C ARG A 191 -2.55 8.89 -12.11
N ILE A 192 -3.00 7.75 -12.64
CA ILE A 192 -2.35 6.46 -12.49
C ILE A 192 -2.20 5.86 -13.87
N ILE A 193 -0.99 5.41 -14.20
CA ILE A 193 -0.72 4.65 -15.42
C ILE A 193 -0.53 3.19 -15.01
N GLN A 194 -1.46 2.35 -15.42
CA GLN A 194 -1.36 0.91 -15.28
C GLN A 194 -0.71 0.35 -16.55
N LEU A 195 0.54 -0.09 -16.42
CA LEU A 195 1.25 -0.73 -17.50
C LEU A 195 0.74 -2.17 -17.66
N LEU A 196 0.14 -2.45 -18.81
CA LEU A 196 -0.15 -3.81 -19.24
C LEU A 196 1.16 -4.55 -19.58
N PRO A 197 1.19 -5.89 -19.66
CA PRO A 197 2.40 -6.69 -19.52
C PRO A 197 3.65 -6.13 -20.21
N ILE A 198 4.62 -5.76 -19.38
CA ILE A 198 5.90 -5.14 -19.81
C ILE A 198 7.00 -6.17 -20.09
N HIS A 199 6.72 -7.44 -19.84
CA HIS A 199 7.62 -8.55 -20.11
C HIS A 199 7.77 -8.79 -21.62
N PRO A 200 8.76 -9.57 -22.07
CA PRO A 200 8.91 -9.92 -23.48
C PRO A 200 7.63 -10.51 -24.09
N THR A 201 7.45 -10.31 -25.40
CA THR A 201 6.33 -10.85 -26.17
C THR A 201 6.33 -12.38 -26.06
N PRO A 202 5.22 -13.01 -25.64
CA PRO A 202 5.15 -14.46 -25.65
C PRO A 202 5.25 -14.95 -27.10
N THR A 203 6.17 -15.86 -27.37
CA THR A 203 6.33 -16.52 -28.68
C THR A 203 5.38 -17.70 -28.85
N THR A 204 4.79 -18.17 -27.76
CA THR A 204 3.77 -19.21 -27.72
C THR A 204 2.54 -18.62 -27.03
N TYR A 205 1.38 -18.62 -27.71
CA TYR A 205 0.08 -18.19 -27.16
C TYR A 205 -0.16 -16.66 -27.06
N ALA A 206 -0.09 -15.96 -28.20
CA ALA A 206 -0.47 -14.55 -28.29
C ALA A 206 -1.99 -14.38 -28.50
N ARG A 207 -2.66 -13.65 -27.60
CA ARG A 207 -4.12 -13.40 -27.62
C ARG A 207 -4.48 -12.13 -28.40
N MET A 208 -3.55 -11.18 -28.52
CA MET A 208 -3.74 -9.92 -29.26
C MET A 208 -2.99 -9.92 -30.61
N GLY A 209 -2.98 -11.07 -31.29
CA GLY A 209 -2.20 -11.27 -32.52
C GLY A 209 -0.69 -11.17 -32.27
N ARG A 210 0.09 -10.68 -33.24
CA ARG A 210 1.57 -10.61 -33.11
C ARG A 210 2.07 -9.58 -32.08
N PHE A 211 1.15 -8.83 -31.44
CA PHE A 211 1.46 -7.86 -30.39
C PHE A 211 1.42 -8.46 -28.97
N GLY A 212 0.94 -9.70 -28.81
CA GLY A 212 0.88 -10.42 -27.53
C GLY A 212 -0.52 -10.47 -26.95
#